data_AF-A0A7W8B059-F1
#
_entry.id   AF-A0A7W8B059-F1
#
_cell.length_a   1.000
_cell.length_b   1.000
_cell.length_c   1.000
_cell.angle_alpha   90.00
_cell.angle_beta   90.00
_cell.angle_gamma   90.00
#
_symmetry.space_group_name_H-M   'P 1'
#
loop_
_entity.id
_entity.type
_entity.pdbx_description
1 polymer ?
#
loop_
_entity_poly.entity_id
_entity_poly.type
_entity_poly.pdbx_seq_one_letter_code
_entity_poly.pdbx_strand_id
1 'polypeptide(L)'
;MSVARWTDTGTVHRVLVRNGLVNRQVQVHRRVYERWQREAPMQLWQTDLMGGVFLADGREYKPVTGTDDDSRFIVIASVLVQPTGRAVCQAFIEAMRRFGAPRRY
;
A
#
# COMPACT_ATOMS: atom_id res chain seq x y z
N MET A 1 21.46 -3.51 33.96
CA MET A 1 20.95 -4.82 33.49
C MET A 1 20.51 -4.66 32.04
N SER A 2 21.27 -5.23 31.10
CA SER A 2 20.96 -5.19 29.66
C SER A 2 19.98 -6.29 29.31
N VAL A 3 18.81 -5.95 28.80
CA VAL A 3 17.86 -6.91 28.22
C VAL A 3 18.52 -7.53 26.99
N ALA A 4 18.62 -8.86 26.97
CA ALA A 4 19.18 -9.61 25.84
C ALA A 4 18.43 -9.23 24.56
N ARG A 5 19.18 -8.76 23.56
CA ARG A 5 18.67 -8.52 22.21
C ARG A 5 18.36 -9.90 21.62
N TRP A 6 17.12 -10.35 21.78
CA TRP A 6 16.65 -11.59 21.19
C TRP A 6 16.96 -11.54 19.69
N THR A 7 17.50 -12.64 19.19
CA THR A 7 17.97 -12.81 17.82
C THR A 7 16.92 -12.33 16.81
N ASP A 8 17.39 -11.71 15.72
CA ASP A 8 16.56 -11.29 14.59
C ASP A 8 15.48 -12.35 14.27
N THR A 9 14.24 -11.92 14.03
CA THR A 9 13.11 -12.82 13.80
C THR A 9 13.38 -13.85 12.70
N GLY A 10 14.20 -13.48 11.70
CA GLY A 10 14.66 -14.39 10.66
C GLY A 10 15.58 -15.51 11.20
N THR A 11 16.39 -15.22 12.21
CA THR A 11 17.24 -16.22 12.88
C THR A 11 16.42 -17.21 13.69
N VAL A 12 15.47 -16.74 14.50
CA VAL A 12 14.53 -17.60 15.24
C VAL A 12 13.76 -18.48 14.26
N HIS A 13 13.23 -17.90 13.19
CA HIS A 13 12.50 -18.62 12.15
C HIS A 13 13.37 -19.72 11.49
N ARG A 14 14.62 -19.42 11.09
CA ARG A 14 15.54 -20.43 10.51
C ARG A 14 15.81 -21.59 11.47
N VAL A 15 15.98 -21.32 12.76
CA VAL A 15 16.21 -22.36 13.78
C VAL A 15 14.98 -23.27 13.90
N LEU A 16 13.79 -22.69 13.96
CA LEU A 16 12.54 -23.46 14.03
C LEU A 16 12.33 -24.32 12.78
N VAL A 17 12.60 -23.77 11.59
CA VAL A 17 12.51 -24.51 10.32
C VAL A 17 13.49 -25.68 10.30
N ARG A 18 14.76 -25.47 10.69
CA ARG A 18 15.78 -26.53 10.71
C ARG A 18 15.41 -27.70 11.62
N ASN A 19 14.74 -27.43 12.74
CA ASN A 19 14.33 -28.46 13.70
C ASN A 19 12.95 -29.06 13.40
N GLY A 20 12.34 -28.74 12.26
CA GLY A 20 11.00 -29.25 11.92
C GLY A 20 9.88 -28.72 12.81
N LEU A 21 10.12 -27.64 13.55
CA LEU A 21 9.16 -27.04 14.50
C LEU A 21 8.24 -26.01 13.85
N VAL A 22 8.37 -25.78 12.53
CA VAL A 22 7.45 -24.97 11.75
C VAL A 22 6.54 -25.90 10.96
N ASN A 23 5.26 -25.92 11.31
CA ASN A 23 4.24 -26.55 10.49
C ASN A 23 4.04 -25.71 9.22
N ARG A 24 4.63 -26.12 8.10
CA ARG A 24 4.38 -25.47 6.82
C ARG A 24 2.91 -25.69 6.50
N GLN A 25 2.13 -24.61 6.53
CA GLN A 25 0.76 -24.65 6.06
C GLN A 25 0.80 -25.12 4.60
N VAL A 26 0.45 -26.39 4.37
CA VAL A 26 0.34 -26.95 3.03
C VAL A 26 -0.75 -26.13 2.35
N GLN A 27 -0.37 -25.32 1.37
CA GLN A 27 -1.32 -24.60 0.53
C GLN A 27 -2.05 -25.65 -0.31
N VAL A 28 -3.17 -26.15 0.21
CA VAL A 28 -4.00 -27.19 -0.45
C VAL A 28 -4.53 -26.70 -1.80
N HIS A 29 -4.60 -25.39 -2.01
CA HIS A 29 -4.92 -24.76 -3.29
C HIS A 29 -3.85 -23.72 -3.62
N ARG A 30 -3.23 -23.84 -4.79
CA ARG A 30 -2.44 -22.75 -5.38
C ARG A 30 -3.37 -21.55 -5.54
N ARG A 31 -3.11 -20.44 -4.84
CA ARG A 31 -3.85 -19.19 -5.08
C ARG A 31 -3.67 -18.80 -6.55
N VAL A 32 -4.73 -18.91 -7.32
CA VAL A 32 -4.83 -18.30 -8.64
C VAL A 32 -5.27 -16.86 -8.39
N TYR A 33 -4.35 -15.93 -8.59
CA TYR A 33 -4.66 -14.51 -8.52
C TYR A 33 -5.17 -14.09 -9.88
N GLU A 34 -6.46 -13.75 -9.96
CA GLU A 34 -7.00 -13.03 -11.09
C GLU A 34 -6.75 -11.54 -10.88
N ARG A 35 -6.22 -10.87 -11.89
CA ARG A 35 -5.93 -9.43 -11.80
C ARG A 35 -7.25 -8.68 -11.95
N TRP A 36 -7.74 -8.15 -10.83
CA TRP A 36 -8.87 -7.23 -10.85
C TRP A 36 -8.42 -5.87 -11.40
N GLN A 37 -8.83 -5.57 -12.63
CA GLN A 37 -8.63 -4.28 -13.28
C GLN A 37 -9.72 -4.03 -14.33
N ARG A 38 -9.79 -2.80 -14.82
CA ARG A 38 -10.59 -2.40 -15.96
C ARG A 38 -9.93 -2.75 -17.30
N GLU A 39 -10.70 -2.62 -18.38
CA GLU A 39 -10.32 -3.08 -19.72
C GLU A 39 -9.43 -2.07 -20.45
N ALA A 40 -9.46 -0.80 -20.05
CA ALA A 40 -8.66 0.25 -20.67
C ALA A 40 -8.17 1.26 -19.63
N PRO A 41 -7.08 2.00 -19.94
CA PRO A 41 -6.58 3.05 -19.08
C PRO A 41 -7.63 4.11 -18.79
N MET A 42 -7.52 4.73 -17.61
CA MET A 42 -8.36 5.82 -17.13
C MET A 42 -9.83 5.45 -16.93
N GLN A 43 -10.15 4.15 -16.84
CA GLN A 43 -11.48 3.65 -16.48
C GLN A 43 -11.68 3.53 -14.96
N LEU A 44 -10.60 3.26 -14.20
CA LEU A 44 -10.63 3.18 -12.75
C LEU A 44 -9.28 3.56 -12.15
N TRP A 45 -9.31 4.44 -11.15
CA TRP A 45 -8.16 4.70 -10.31
C TRP A 45 -8.30 3.93 -9.00
N GLN A 46 -7.25 3.21 -8.63
CA GLN A 46 -7.08 2.63 -7.30
C GLN A 46 -6.28 3.62 -6.45
N THR A 47 -6.82 3.97 -5.28
CA THR A 47 -6.20 4.96 -4.40
C THR A 47 -5.98 4.39 -3.02
N ASP A 48 -4.89 4.80 -2.39
CA ASP A 48 -4.54 4.40 -1.04
C ASP A 48 -4.10 5.61 -0.21
N LEU A 49 -4.38 5.54 1.10
CA LEU A 49 -3.96 6.54 2.09
C LEU A 49 -3.11 5.82 3.14
N MET A 50 -1.82 6.10 3.14
CA MET A 50 -0.87 5.42 4.01
C MET A 50 -0.65 6.18 5.31
N GLY A 51 -0.52 5.44 6.42
CA GLY A 51 -0.03 5.95 7.69
C GLY A 51 1.43 5.57 7.96
N GLY A 52 1.96 6.01 9.10
CA GLY A 52 3.29 5.61 9.58
C GLY A 52 4.45 6.45 9.03
N VAL A 53 4.17 7.58 8.36
CA VAL A 53 5.21 8.49 7.88
C VAL A 53 5.32 9.68 8.83
N PHE A 54 6.47 9.81 9.48
CA PHE A 54 6.74 10.87 10.45
C PHE A 54 7.89 11.77 9.98
N LEU A 55 7.76 13.07 10.18
CA LEU A 55 8.86 14.01 10.00
C LEU A 55 9.77 14.03 11.23
N ALA A 56 10.92 14.70 11.10
CA ALA A 56 11.90 14.85 12.18
C ALA A 56 11.34 15.50 13.45
N ASP A 57 10.23 16.24 13.34
CA ASP A 57 9.51 16.85 14.46
C ASP A 57 8.46 15.94 15.11
N GLY A 58 8.36 14.68 14.67
CA GLY A 58 7.44 13.68 15.19
C GLY A 58 5.99 13.82 14.69
N ARG A 59 5.69 14.77 13.80
CA ARG A 59 4.35 14.87 13.20
C ARG A 59 4.14 13.79 12.15
N GLU A 60 3.01 13.11 12.23
CA GLU A 60 2.59 12.15 11.21
C GLU A 60 1.99 12.88 10.00
N TYR A 61 2.41 12.48 8.81
CA TYR A 61 1.82 12.87 7.55
C TYR A 61 1.22 11.63 6.87
N LYS A 62 0.20 11.84 6.05
CA LYS A 62 -0.42 10.75 5.28
C LYS A 62 -0.20 10.95 3.79
N PRO A 63 0.63 10.12 3.14
CA PRO A 63 0.67 10.07 1.70
C PRO A 63 -0.67 9.56 1.14
N VAL A 64 -1.20 10.25 0.13
CA VAL A 64 -2.24 9.74 -0.77
C VAL A 64 -1.55 9.36 -2.07
N THR A 65 -1.76 8.11 -2.48
CA THR A 65 -1.35 7.62 -3.78
C THR A 65 -2.57 7.22 -4.59
N GLY A 66 -2.46 7.40 -5.90
CA GLY A 66 -3.50 6.98 -6.84
C GLY A 66 -2.83 6.45 -8.09
N THR A 67 -3.23 5.26 -8.51
CA THR A 67 -2.75 4.62 -9.73
C THR A 67 -3.90 4.23 -10.62
N ASP A 68 -3.74 4.43 -11.92
CA ASP A 68 -4.57 3.76 -12.91
C ASP A 68 -4.39 2.25 -12.81
N ASP A 69 -5.49 1.50 -12.72
CA ASP A 69 -5.45 0.06 -12.41
C ASP A 69 -4.93 -0.80 -13.58
N ASP A 70 -5.18 -0.35 -14.80
CA ASP A 70 -4.71 -0.96 -16.04
C ASP A 70 -3.24 -0.59 -16.33
N SER A 71 -2.97 0.69 -16.61
CA SER A 71 -1.66 1.16 -17.08
C SER A 71 -0.60 1.27 -15.98
N ARG A 72 -0.99 1.21 -14.71
CA ARG A 72 -0.12 1.48 -13.53
C ARG A 72 0.47 2.89 -13.49
N PHE A 73 -0.08 3.81 -14.28
CA PHE A 73 0.32 5.21 -14.25
C PHE A 73 -0.09 5.87 -12.92
N ILE A 74 0.82 6.65 -12.32
CA ILE A 74 0.56 7.36 -11.05
C ILE A 74 -0.18 8.66 -11.35
N VAL A 75 -1.44 8.74 -10.91
CA VAL A 75 -2.31 9.91 -11.09
C VAL A 75 -2.37 10.80 -9.84
N ILE A 76 -2.04 10.26 -8.65
CA ILE A 76 -1.92 11.03 -7.41
C ILE A 76 -0.65 10.61 -6.68
N ALA A 77 0.15 11.60 -6.26
CA ALA A 77 1.29 11.44 -5.38
C ALA A 77 1.39 12.69 -4.49
N SER A 78 0.60 12.72 -3.43
CA SER A 78 0.47 13.89 -2.56
C SER A 78 0.69 13.52 -1.11
N VAL A 79 1.21 14.44 -0.30
CA VAL A 79 1.40 14.25 1.14
C VAL A 79 0.47 15.19 1.90
N LEU A 80 -0.38 14.62 2.75
CA LEU A 80 -1.34 15.38 3.55
C LEU A 80 -0.81 15.61 4.96
N VAL A 81 -0.66 16.88 5.34
CA VAL A 81 -0.28 17.31 6.70
C VAL A 81 -1.41 17.04 7.69
N GLN A 82 -2.65 17.26 7.26
CA GLN A 82 -3.86 16.96 8.00
C GLN A 82 -4.77 16.10 7.11
N PRO A 83 -4.90 14.79 7.38
CA PRO A 83 -5.62 13.86 6.53
C PRO A 83 -7.13 13.95 6.73
N THR A 84 -7.70 15.12 6.43
CA THR A 84 -9.14 15.33 6.44
C THR A 84 -9.74 14.82 5.13
N GLY A 85 -11.04 14.46 5.15
CA GLY A 85 -11.76 14.10 3.92
C GLY A 85 -11.67 15.20 2.85
N ARG A 86 -11.70 16.48 3.25
CA ARG A 86 -11.53 17.61 2.32
C ARG A 86 -10.15 17.62 1.67
N ALA A 87 -9.08 17.37 2.41
CA ALA A 87 -7.72 17.31 1.88
C ALA A 87 -7.56 16.16 0.87
N VAL A 88 -8.15 15.00 1.17
CA VAL A 88 -8.21 13.87 0.23
C VAL A 88 -8.98 14.28 -1.03
N CYS A 89 -10.19 14.82 -0.91
CA CYS A 89 -10.97 15.27 -2.07
C CYS A 89 -10.23 16.31 -2.93
N GLN A 90 -9.46 17.22 -2.32
CA GLN A 90 -8.65 18.18 -3.09
C GLN A 90 -7.59 17.46 -3.93
N ALA A 91 -6.85 16.50 -3.37
CA ALA A 91 -5.86 15.74 -4.13
C ALA A 91 -6.50 14.99 -5.32
N PHE A 92 -7.70 14.44 -5.14
CA PHE A 92 -8.47 13.84 -6.23
C PHE A 92 -8.90 14.86 -7.29
N ILE A 93 -9.44 16.01 -6.88
CA ILE A 93 -9.87 17.06 -7.81
C ILE A 93 -8.69 17.58 -8.63
N GLU A 94 -7.53 17.78 -8.02
CA GLU A 94 -6.30 18.18 -8.70
C GLU A 94 -5.88 17.15 -9.76
N ALA A 95 -5.90 15.86 -9.40
CA ALA A 95 -5.61 14.80 -10.36
C ALA A 95 -6.63 14.74 -11.51
N MET A 96 -7.93 14.87 -11.22
CA MET A 96 -8.98 14.89 -12.25
C MET A 96 -8.86 16.10 -13.17
N ARG A 97 -8.44 17.26 -12.66
CA ARG A 97 -8.15 18.44 -13.49
C ARG A 97 -6.96 18.19 -14.41
N ARG A 98 -5.95 17.45 -13.96
CA ARG A 98 -4.72 17.18 -14.73
C ARG A 98 -4.87 16.06 -15.75
N PHE A 99 -5.55 14.98 -15.38
CA PHE A 99 -5.59 13.74 -16.15
C PHE A 99 -6.98 13.39 -16.70
N GLY A 100 -8.00 14.19 -16.38
CA GLY A 100 -9.40 13.88 -16.64
C GLY A 100 -9.98 12.96 -15.56
N ALA A 101 -11.30 13.02 -15.38
CA ALA A 101 -11.99 12.11 -14.48
C ALA A 101 -12.08 10.70 -15.08
N PRO A 102 -11.97 9.62 -14.28
CA PRO A 102 -12.21 8.27 -14.76
C PRO A 102 -13.59 8.15 -15.42
N ARG A 103 -13.64 7.59 -16.62
CA ARG A 103 -14.91 7.41 -17.36
C ARG A 103 -15.26 5.94 -17.47
N ARG A 104 -16.54 5.64 -17.23
CA ARG A 104 -17.15 4.37 -17.63
C ARG A 104 -17.78 4.59 -19.00
N TYR A 105 -17.57 3.61 -19.89
CA TYR A 105 -18.26 3.52 -21.17
C TYR A 105 -19.69 3.04 -20.93
#